data_AF-A0A370HI62-F1
#
_entry.id   AF-A0A370HI62-F1
#
_cell.length_a   1.000
_cell.length_b   1.000
_cell.length_c   1.000
_cell.angle_alpha   90.00
_cell.angle_beta   90.00
_cell.angle_gamma   90.00
#
_symmetry.space_group_name_H-M   'P 1'
#
loop_
_entity.id
_entity.type
_entity.pdbx_description
1 polymer ?
#
loop_
_entity_poly.entity_id
_entity_poly.type
_entity_poly.pdbx_seq_one_letter_code
_entity_poly.pdbx_strand_id
1 'polypeptide(L)'
;MKGLKVFGCAGALALLFAASGASAQEGEVVKSILGSIGIIPKEKPPIVYNERAPLVLPPKMDLPPPAPGGGVEARNPNWPKDPDVAAARKAAADARTPYSNSELYKNSDGKRLSIEEMRAGRNPNNYVSSVPGPVGREADKSVMSPDELRAFTPKDDAKLEGDGLERRYLSDPPGGLLKAAGGAPIRASADPKPEGDPDSPHAFIRQQNRR
;
A
#
# COMPACT_ATOMS: atom_id res chain seq x y z
N MET A 1 0.05 108.49 32.75
CA MET A 1 0.91 107.89 33.79
C MET A 1 1.04 106.40 33.51
N LYS A 2 2.27 105.85 33.62
CA LYS A 2 2.65 104.42 33.64
C LYS A 2 2.54 103.72 32.27
N GLY A 3 3.54 102.99 31.76
CA GLY A 3 4.83 102.60 32.28
C GLY A 3 5.58 101.81 31.20
N LEU A 4 6.88 102.04 31.14
CA LEU A 4 7.88 101.34 30.33
C LEU A 4 8.06 99.88 30.79
N LYS A 5 8.64 99.05 29.90
CA LYS A 5 9.48 97.83 30.14
C LYS A 5 8.86 96.51 29.64
N VAL A 6 9.53 95.57 28.97
CA VAL A 6 10.88 95.39 28.36
C VAL A 6 10.97 93.88 27.99
N PHE A 7 11.83 93.52 27.02
CA PHE A 7 12.30 92.17 26.64
C PHE A 7 11.23 91.17 26.12
N GLY A 8 11.48 90.38 25.08
CA GLY A 8 12.69 90.14 24.34
C GLY A 8 12.51 88.89 23.45
N CYS A 9 13.37 88.83 22.44
CA CYS A 9 13.89 87.63 21.80
C CYS A 9 12.92 86.61 21.17
N ALA A 10 13.08 86.55 19.85
CA ALA A 10 13.29 85.32 19.08
C ALA A 10 12.06 84.46 18.81
N GLY A 11 11.75 84.33 17.52
CA GLY A 11 10.80 83.34 17.05
C GLY A 11 10.46 83.56 15.61
N ALA A 12 11.43 83.30 14.74
CA ALA A 12 11.29 83.12 13.31
C ALA A 12 9.87 82.73 12.86
N LEU A 13 9.17 83.66 12.23
CA LEU A 13 8.08 83.35 11.32
C LEU A 13 8.27 84.18 10.06
N ALA A 14 9.31 83.82 9.32
CA ALA A 14 9.60 84.31 7.99
C ALA A 14 8.57 83.74 7.00
N LEU A 15 7.32 84.18 7.13
CA LEU A 15 6.27 83.98 6.14
C LEU A 15 5.29 85.14 6.26
N LEU A 16 5.57 86.24 5.58
CA LEU A 16 4.49 87.10 5.09
C LEU A 16 4.96 87.90 3.86
N PHE A 17 4.46 87.44 2.72
CA PHE A 17 3.84 88.27 1.68
C PHE A 17 4.62 89.46 1.10
N ALA A 18 5.08 89.29 -0.14
CA ALA A 18 4.88 90.26 -1.23
C ALA A 18 5.07 89.51 -2.56
N ALA A 19 3.99 89.03 -3.18
CA ALA A 19 3.23 89.76 -4.19
C ALA A 19 4.09 90.21 -5.38
N SER A 20 3.89 89.61 -6.54
CA SER A 20 3.35 90.31 -7.72
C SER A 20 3.36 89.39 -8.95
N GLY A 21 2.35 89.59 -9.80
CA GLY A 21 2.07 88.74 -10.94
C GLY A 21 3.16 88.75 -12.02
N ALA A 22 3.49 87.54 -12.45
CA ALA A 22 3.93 87.12 -13.77
C ALA A 22 4.36 85.67 -13.46
N SER A 23 3.59 84.65 -13.79
CA SER A 23 3.46 84.26 -15.19
C SER A 23 2.46 83.11 -15.26
N ALA A 24 1.48 83.23 -16.15
CA ALA A 24 0.69 82.08 -16.55
C ALA A 24 1.61 80.98 -17.15
N GLN A 25 2.75 81.37 -17.72
CA GLN A 25 3.79 80.45 -18.18
C GLN A 25 4.49 79.67 -17.06
N GLU A 26 5.02 80.28 -15.98
CA GLU A 26 5.72 79.50 -14.93
C GLU A 26 4.78 78.58 -14.18
N GLY A 27 3.48 78.90 -14.07
CA GLY A 27 2.49 77.98 -13.51
C GLY A 27 2.43 76.65 -14.26
N GLU A 28 2.54 76.67 -15.59
CA GLU A 28 2.59 75.48 -16.44
C GLU A 28 3.96 74.79 -16.41
N VAL A 29 5.06 75.54 -16.34
CA VAL A 29 6.40 74.94 -16.21
C VAL A 29 6.57 74.26 -14.85
N VAL A 30 6.14 74.90 -13.76
CA VAL A 30 6.13 74.34 -12.41
C VAL A 30 5.18 73.15 -12.32
N LYS A 31 3.97 73.22 -12.92
CA LYS A 31 3.03 72.09 -12.99
C LYS A 31 3.60 70.92 -13.81
N SER A 32 4.38 71.20 -14.86
CA SER A 32 5.07 70.17 -15.65
C SER A 32 6.21 69.52 -14.87
N ILE A 33 7.00 70.30 -14.12
CA ILE A 33 8.09 69.78 -13.27
C ILE A 33 7.52 68.97 -12.10
N LEU A 34 6.53 69.50 -11.36
CA LEU A 34 5.86 68.76 -10.29
C LEU A 34 5.08 67.55 -10.80
N GLY A 35 4.55 67.62 -12.04
CA GLY A 35 3.95 66.48 -12.72
C GLY A 35 4.96 65.42 -13.13
N SER A 36 6.19 65.81 -13.49
CA SER A 36 7.28 64.88 -13.83
C SER A 36 7.85 64.15 -12.61
N ILE A 37 7.83 64.80 -11.45
CA ILE A 37 8.31 64.23 -10.18
C ILE A 37 7.20 63.52 -9.39
N GLY A 38 5.96 63.52 -9.92
CA GLY A 38 4.83 62.76 -9.39
C GLY A 38 4.08 63.43 -8.23
N ILE A 39 4.37 64.70 -7.89
CA ILE A 39 3.70 65.44 -6.82
C ILE A 39 2.30 65.89 -7.25
N ILE A 40 2.15 66.31 -8.52
CA ILE A 40 0.85 66.68 -9.09
C ILE A 40 0.43 65.59 -10.08
N PRO A 41 -0.77 64.98 -9.94
CA PRO A 41 -1.25 64.02 -10.92
C PRO A 41 -1.38 64.71 -12.27
N LYS A 42 -0.61 64.22 -13.26
CA LYS A 42 -0.68 64.71 -14.64
C LYS A 42 -2.11 64.57 -15.16
N GLU A 43 -2.67 65.65 -15.72
CA GLU A 43 -3.95 65.61 -16.42
C GLU A 43 -3.84 64.61 -17.57
N LYS A 44 -4.50 63.46 -17.42
CA LYS A 44 -4.58 62.42 -18.45
C LYS A 44 -5.75 62.77 -19.36
N PRO A 45 -5.56 62.73 -20.70
CA PRO A 45 -6.68 62.91 -21.60
C PRO A 45 -7.75 61.85 -21.31
N PRO A 46 -9.05 62.20 -21.38
CA PRO A 46 -10.12 61.24 -21.14
C PRO A 46 -10.00 60.09 -22.15
N ILE A 47 -9.84 58.88 -21.63
CA ILE A 47 -9.79 57.67 -22.46
C ILE A 47 -11.22 57.41 -22.93
N VAL A 48 -11.45 57.54 -24.24
CA VAL A 48 -12.72 57.20 -24.86
C VAL A 48 -12.81 55.68 -24.93
N TYR A 49 -13.47 55.08 -23.94
CA TYR A 49 -13.74 53.65 -23.94
C TYR A 49 -14.90 53.37 -24.89
N ASN A 50 -14.59 52.73 -26.01
CA ASN A 50 -15.60 52.14 -26.87
C ASN A 50 -15.82 50.69 -26.45
N GLU A 51 -17.08 50.28 -26.44
CA GLU A 51 -17.43 48.87 -26.27
C GLU A 51 -16.75 48.03 -27.35
N ARG A 52 -16.19 46.88 -26.94
CA ARG A 52 -15.71 45.88 -27.90
C ARG A 52 -16.93 45.19 -28.50
N ALA A 53 -16.86 44.87 -29.78
CA ALA A 53 -17.93 44.13 -30.44
C ALA A 53 -18.28 42.86 -29.64
N PRO A 54 -19.57 42.52 -29.50
CA PRO A 54 -19.99 41.34 -28.76
C PRO A 54 -19.42 40.07 -29.38
N LEU A 55 -19.12 39.09 -28.54
CA LEU A 55 -18.58 37.80 -29.00
C LEU A 55 -19.67 37.06 -29.77
N VAL A 56 -19.47 36.84 -31.07
CA VAL A 56 -20.40 36.07 -31.90
C VAL A 56 -20.24 34.60 -31.58
N LEU A 57 -21.30 33.98 -31.07
CA LEU A 57 -21.31 32.54 -30.83
C LEU A 57 -21.44 31.78 -32.17
N PRO A 58 -20.78 30.62 -32.31
CA PRO A 58 -20.99 29.77 -33.46
C PRO A 58 -22.44 29.25 -33.50
N PRO A 59 -23.02 29.02 -34.69
CA PRO A 59 -24.42 28.59 -34.83
C PRO A 59 -24.75 27.24 -34.17
N LYS A 60 -23.74 26.41 -33.93
CA LYS A 60 -23.85 25.13 -33.25
C LYS A 60 -22.78 25.05 -32.17
N MET A 61 -23.20 24.72 -30.96
CA MET A 61 -22.35 24.51 -29.79
C MET A 61 -21.99 23.04 -29.58
N ASP A 62 -22.33 22.18 -30.55
CA ASP A 62 -22.04 20.75 -30.47
C ASP A 62 -20.54 20.52 -30.62
N LEU A 63 -19.93 20.00 -29.55
CA LEU A 63 -18.55 19.55 -29.62
C LEU A 63 -18.49 18.25 -30.45
N PRO A 64 -17.44 18.06 -31.27
CA PRO A 64 -17.21 16.77 -31.88
C PRO A 64 -17.09 15.69 -30.80
N PRO A 65 -17.58 14.46 -31.06
CA PRO A 65 -17.46 13.38 -30.10
C PRO A 65 -15.99 13.16 -29.72
N PRO A 66 -15.70 12.77 -28.46
CA PRO A 66 -14.34 12.49 -28.04
C PRO A 66 -13.72 11.45 -28.96
N ALA A 67 -12.42 11.63 -29.27
CA ALA A 67 -11.70 10.67 -30.09
C ALA A 67 -11.87 9.25 -29.49
N PRO A 68 -12.07 8.21 -30.34
CA PRO A 68 -12.21 6.84 -29.85
C PRO A 68 -11.03 6.50 -28.94
N GLY A 69 -11.33 5.86 -27.81
CA GLY A 69 -10.34 5.54 -26.78
C GLY A 69 -9.12 4.81 -27.35
N GLY A 70 -7.95 5.12 -26.80
CA GLY A 70 -6.66 4.75 -27.36
C GLY A 70 -5.92 6.02 -27.76
N GLY A 71 -4.92 6.41 -26.97
CA GLY A 71 -4.15 7.64 -27.19
C GLY A 71 -3.48 7.69 -28.57
N VAL A 72 -2.69 8.74 -28.82
CA VAL A 72 -1.99 8.95 -30.10
C VAL A 72 -1.20 7.71 -30.56
N GLU A 73 -0.68 6.90 -29.61
CA GLU A 73 -0.03 5.61 -29.84
C GLU A 73 -0.89 4.57 -30.59
N ALA A 74 -2.20 4.52 -30.32
CA ALA A 74 -3.11 3.54 -30.93
C ALA A 74 -3.46 3.93 -32.38
N ARG A 75 -3.37 5.22 -32.69
CA ARG A 75 -3.77 5.81 -33.98
C ARG A 75 -2.60 5.93 -34.95
N ASN A 76 -1.37 6.00 -34.44
CA ASN A 76 -0.17 6.08 -35.27
C ASN A 76 0.82 4.98 -34.87
N PRO A 77 0.99 3.92 -35.70
CA PRO A 77 1.92 2.83 -35.41
C PRO A 77 3.40 3.28 -35.45
N ASN A 78 3.71 4.44 -36.01
CA ASN A 78 5.06 5.01 -36.04
C ASN A 78 5.38 5.87 -34.80
N TRP A 79 4.44 6.02 -33.86
CA TRP A 79 4.72 6.75 -32.63
C TRP A 79 5.66 5.92 -31.74
N PRO A 80 6.73 6.51 -31.18
CA PRO A 80 7.61 5.81 -30.25
C PRO A 80 6.83 5.26 -29.07
N LYS A 81 7.05 3.99 -28.73
CA LYS A 81 6.47 3.37 -27.53
C LYS A 81 7.42 3.58 -26.38
N ASP A 82 6.91 4.19 -25.30
CA ASP A 82 7.65 4.34 -24.06
C ASP A 82 7.90 2.96 -23.42
N PRO A 83 9.17 2.58 -23.15
CA PRO A 83 9.50 1.32 -22.50
C PRO A 83 8.84 1.16 -21.12
N ASP A 84 8.66 2.24 -20.36
CA ASP A 84 8.08 2.19 -19.02
C ASP A 84 6.58 1.90 -19.09
N VAL A 85 5.88 2.53 -20.03
CA VAL A 85 4.45 2.26 -20.29
C VAL A 85 4.28 0.84 -20.82
N ALA A 86 5.19 0.35 -21.67
CA ALA A 86 5.17 -1.02 -22.16
C ALA A 86 5.39 -2.03 -21.01
N ALA A 87 6.35 -1.77 -20.12
CA ALA A 87 6.61 -2.59 -18.95
C ALA A 87 5.41 -2.61 -17.99
N ALA A 88 4.80 -1.46 -17.72
CA ALA A 88 3.60 -1.35 -16.90
C ALA A 88 2.42 -2.13 -17.49
N ARG A 89 2.20 -2.04 -18.81
CA ARG A 89 1.17 -2.81 -19.53
C ARG A 89 1.45 -4.32 -19.44
N LYS A 90 2.70 -4.75 -19.60
CA LYS A 90 3.09 -6.17 -19.46
C LYS A 90 2.81 -6.66 -18.03
N ALA A 91 3.27 -5.94 -17.01
CA ALA A 91 3.04 -6.31 -15.62
C ALA A 91 1.54 -6.40 -15.27
N ALA A 92 0.71 -5.47 -15.78
CA ALA A 92 -0.73 -5.52 -15.58
C ALA A 92 -1.40 -6.71 -16.29
N ALA A 93 -0.90 -7.11 -17.47
CA ALA A 93 -1.38 -8.30 -18.18
C ALA A 93 -0.96 -9.59 -17.45
N ASP A 94 0.28 -9.66 -16.98
CA ASP A 94 0.80 -10.80 -16.23
C ASP A 94 0.02 -10.98 -14.91
N ALA A 95 -0.29 -9.89 -14.19
CA ALA A 95 -1.10 -9.92 -12.97
C ALA A 95 -2.53 -10.42 -13.18
N ARG A 96 -3.10 -10.23 -14.37
CA ARG A 96 -4.45 -10.75 -14.73
C ARG A 96 -4.43 -12.19 -15.21
N THR A 97 -3.26 -12.69 -15.59
CA THR A 97 -3.11 -14.04 -16.14
C THR A 97 -3.17 -15.05 -15.00
N PRO A 98 -4.04 -16.07 -15.06
CA PRO A 98 -4.06 -17.11 -14.03
C PRO A 98 -2.73 -17.86 -14.01
N TYR A 99 -2.32 -18.34 -12.84
CA TYR A 99 -1.00 -18.96 -12.64
C TYR A 99 -0.69 -20.08 -13.66
N SER A 100 -1.69 -20.88 -14.03
CA SER A 100 -1.57 -21.96 -15.03
C SER A 100 -1.21 -21.48 -16.45
N ASN A 101 -1.43 -20.20 -16.77
CA ASN A 101 -1.09 -19.61 -18.07
C ASN A 101 0.11 -18.65 -18.00
N SER A 102 0.69 -18.47 -16.81
CA SER A 102 1.86 -17.61 -16.61
C SER A 102 3.08 -18.11 -17.39
N GLU A 103 3.97 -17.19 -17.79
CA GLU A 103 5.24 -17.55 -18.45
C GLU A 103 6.09 -18.45 -17.54
N LEU A 104 6.12 -18.17 -16.24
CA LEU A 104 6.82 -19.00 -15.26
C LEU A 104 6.31 -20.43 -15.27
N TYR A 105 4.99 -20.64 -15.25
CA TYR A 105 4.40 -21.98 -15.29
C TYR A 105 4.73 -22.71 -16.58
N LYS A 106 4.64 -22.04 -17.73
CA LYS A 106 4.99 -22.60 -19.06
C LYS A 106 6.45 -23.02 -19.15
N ASN A 107 7.34 -22.28 -18.50
CA ASN A 107 8.79 -22.49 -18.51
C ASN A 107 9.27 -23.37 -17.34
N SER A 108 8.37 -23.79 -16.43
CA SER A 108 8.69 -24.64 -15.29
C SER A 108 8.44 -26.11 -15.57
N ASP A 109 9.08 -26.99 -14.79
CA ASP A 109 8.77 -28.43 -14.71
C ASP A 109 7.30 -28.73 -14.31
N GLY A 110 6.54 -27.70 -13.92
CA GLY A 110 5.11 -27.76 -13.66
C GLY A 110 4.25 -27.94 -14.91
N LYS A 111 4.81 -27.81 -16.13
CA LYS A 111 4.11 -28.19 -17.37
C LYS A 111 3.89 -29.71 -17.35
N ARG A 112 2.67 -30.12 -16.99
CA ARG A 112 2.28 -31.53 -17.05
C ARG A 112 2.37 -31.98 -18.49
N LEU A 113 3.18 -33.01 -18.74
CA LEU A 113 3.24 -33.66 -20.05
C LEU A 113 1.85 -34.15 -20.43
N SER A 114 1.46 -33.95 -21.69
CA SER A 114 0.22 -34.54 -22.18
C SER A 114 0.33 -36.07 -22.17
N ILE A 115 -0.81 -36.76 -22.16
CA ILE A 115 -0.83 -38.23 -22.22
C ILE A 115 -0.11 -38.73 -23.48
N GLU A 116 -0.19 -37.99 -24.58
CA GLU A 116 0.47 -38.29 -25.84
C GLU A 116 1.98 -38.07 -25.76
N GLU A 117 2.45 -36.97 -25.17
CA GLU A 117 3.87 -36.70 -24.94
C GLU A 117 4.49 -37.77 -24.01
N MET A 118 3.78 -38.16 -22.94
CA MET A 118 4.21 -39.24 -22.04
C MET A 118 4.29 -40.60 -22.75
N ARG A 119 3.35 -40.88 -23.68
CA ARG A 119 3.36 -42.11 -24.47
C ARG A 119 4.50 -42.09 -25.50
N ALA A 120 4.76 -40.96 -26.13
CA ALA A 120 5.85 -40.80 -27.11
C ALA A 120 7.23 -41.00 -26.48
N GLY A 121 7.43 -40.58 -25.22
CA GLY A 121 8.67 -40.82 -24.47
C GLY A 121 8.82 -42.25 -23.93
N ARG A 122 7.79 -43.10 -24.01
CA ARG A 122 7.85 -44.48 -23.49
C ARG A 122 8.51 -45.39 -24.52
N ASN A 123 9.67 -45.96 -24.17
CA ASN A 123 10.30 -46.99 -24.98
C ASN A 123 9.43 -48.27 -24.95
N PRO A 124 8.90 -48.75 -26.09
CA PRO A 124 8.06 -49.95 -26.15
C PRO A 124 8.79 -51.24 -25.76
N ASN A 125 10.12 -51.22 -25.67
CA ASN A 125 10.93 -52.37 -25.28
C ASN A 125 11.36 -52.35 -23.79
N ASN A 126 11.01 -51.31 -23.03
CA ASN A 126 11.37 -51.17 -21.62
C ASN A 126 10.12 -51.22 -20.72
N TYR A 127 9.41 -52.33 -20.76
CA TYR A 127 8.37 -52.62 -19.78
C TYR A 127 9.02 -53.27 -18.55
N VAL A 128 9.16 -52.53 -17.46
CA VAL A 128 9.56 -53.10 -16.18
C VAL A 128 8.37 -53.91 -15.66
N SER A 129 8.43 -55.24 -15.80
CA SER A 129 7.42 -56.18 -15.26
C SER A 129 7.53 -56.41 -13.74
N SER A 130 8.54 -55.81 -13.10
CA SER A 130 8.69 -55.81 -11.64
C SER A 130 7.94 -54.61 -11.07
N VAL A 131 7.19 -54.82 -9.99
CA VAL A 131 6.75 -53.72 -9.12
C VAL A 131 8.02 -52.96 -8.70
N PRO A 132 8.09 -51.63 -8.92
CA PRO A 132 9.22 -50.84 -8.45
C PRO A 132 9.34 -51.01 -6.93
N GLY A 133 10.54 -51.32 -6.44
CA GLY A 133 10.79 -51.35 -5.00
C GLY A 133 10.43 -50.01 -4.35
N PRO A 134 10.05 -49.98 -3.07
CA PRO A 134 9.72 -48.75 -2.39
C PRO A 134 10.91 -47.78 -2.40
N VAL A 135 10.65 -46.51 -2.69
CA VAL A 135 11.68 -45.46 -2.80
C VAL A 135 11.41 -44.34 -1.80
N GLY A 136 12.47 -43.74 -1.25
CA GLY A 136 12.34 -42.64 -0.28
C GLY A 136 11.76 -43.08 1.06
N ARG A 137 10.76 -42.35 1.57
CA ARG A 137 10.15 -42.57 2.90
C ARG A 137 9.44 -43.93 3.03
N GLU A 138 9.15 -44.59 1.91
CA GLU A 138 8.60 -45.95 1.90
C GLU A 138 9.69 -47.02 2.09
N ALA A 139 10.96 -46.68 1.89
CA ALA A 139 12.10 -47.52 2.26
C ALA A 139 12.52 -47.32 3.74
N ASP A 140 12.04 -46.25 4.39
CA ASP A 140 12.25 -46.00 5.81
C ASP A 140 11.42 -46.99 6.63
N LYS A 141 12.06 -48.07 7.08
CA LYS A 141 11.49 -49.09 7.98
C LYS A 141 11.15 -48.56 9.38
N SER A 142 11.30 -47.25 9.62
CA SER A 142 10.93 -46.58 10.87
C SER A 142 9.42 -46.35 10.97
N VAL A 143 8.70 -46.39 9.86
CA VAL A 143 7.24 -46.25 9.81
C VAL A 143 6.66 -47.54 9.21
N MET A 144 5.86 -48.25 9.99
CA MET A 144 5.15 -49.42 9.50
C MET A 144 4.14 -49.01 8.42
N SER A 145 4.07 -49.80 7.35
CA SER A 145 3.03 -49.68 6.34
C SER A 145 1.64 -49.95 6.93
N PRO A 146 0.55 -49.47 6.31
CA PRO A 146 -0.81 -49.73 6.81
C PRO A 146 -1.15 -51.21 7.01
N ASP A 147 -0.60 -52.11 6.21
CA ASP A 147 -0.81 -53.55 6.36
C ASP A 147 0.05 -54.15 7.49
N GLU A 148 1.27 -53.66 7.69
CA GLU A 148 2.09 -54.02 8.85
C GLU A 148 1.47 -53.52 10.16
N LEU A 149 0.91 -52.31 10.19
CA LEU A 149 0.16 -51.80 11.34
C LEU A 149 -1.07 -52.65 11.66
N ARG A 150 -1.75 -53.17 10.63
CA ARG A 150 -2.90 -54.05 10.80
C ARG A 150 -2.50 -55.44 11.30
N ALA A 151 -1.33 -55.93 10.90
CA ALA A 151 -0.75 -57.19 11.36
C ALA A 151 -0.04 -57.06 12.72
N PHE A 152 0.28 -55.84 13.15
CA PHE A 152 0.95 -55.56 14.41
C PHE A 152 0.01 -55.77 15.59
N THR A 153 0.26 -56.82 16.37
CA THR A 153 -0.39 -57.05 17.65
C THR A 153 0.49 -56.47 18.78
N PRO A 154 0.01 -55.47 19.54
CA PRO A 154 0.79 -54.95 20.67
C PRO A 154 0.94 -56.06 21.72
N LYS A 155 2.17 -56.24 22.21
CA LYS A 155 2.43 -57.05 23.41
C LYS A 155 2.16 -56.16 24.63
N ASP A 156 1.28 -56.60 25.53
CA ASP A 156 0.82 -55.85 26.72
C ASP A 156 1.89 -55.69 27.82
N ASP A 157 3.12 -56.09 27.54
CA ASP A 157 4.25 -56.13 28.45
C ASP A 157 5.23 -54.96 28.28
N ALA A 158 4.73 -53.82 27.77
CA ALA A 158 5.44 -52.54 27.81
C ALA A 158 5.51 -52.00 29.25
N LYS A 159 6.37 -52.60 30.07
CA LYS A 159 6.78 -52.02 31.35
C LYS A 159 7.61 -50.78 31.03
N LEU A 160 7.17 -49.62 31.49
CA LEU A 160 7.99 -48.42 31.48
C LEU A 160 9.23 -48.72 32.33
N GLU A 161 10.39 -48.77 31.69
CA GLU A 161 11.68 -48.88 32.35
C GLU A 161 11.91 -47.57 33.13
N GLY A 162 11.63 -47.60 34.43
CA GLY A 162 11.89 -46.47 35.34
C GLY A 162 10.90 -46.39 36.50
N ASP A 163 11.42 -46.30 37.72
CA ASP A 163 10.63 -46.17 38.95
C ASP A 163 10.12 -44.73 39.15
N GLY A 164 9.31 -44.22 38.22
CA GLY A 164 8.66 -42.92 38.33
C GLY A 164 9.60 -41.70 38.36
N LEU A 165 9.03 -40.52 38.64
CA LEU A 165 9.79 -39.28 38.76
C LEU A 165 10.67 -39.31 40.02
N GLU A 166 11.98 -39.21 39.87
CA GLU A 166 12.88 -39.05 41.02
C GLU A 166 12.72 -37.65 41.65
N ARG A 167 12.81 -37.59 42.98
CA ARG A 167 12.73 -36.34 43.73
C ARG A 167 13.92 -35.44 43.40
N ARG A 168 13.67 -34.25 42.85
CA ARG A 168 14.75 -33.32 42.46
C ARG A 168 15.10 -32.30 43.56
N TYR A 169 14.10 -31.83 44.31
CA TYR A 169 14.30 -30.82 45.35
C TYR A 169 13.79 -31.25 46.72
N LEU A 170 14.27 -30.57 47.78
CA LEU A 170 13.84 -30.89 49.14
C LEU A 170 12.36 -30.54 49.42
N SER A 171 11.82 -29.62 48.63
CA SER A 171 10.42 -29.19 48.62
C SER A 171 9.47 -30.14 47.89
N ASP A 172 10.00 -31.02 47.04
CA ASP A 172 9.18 -31.99 46.30
C ASP A 172 8.75 -33.13 47.25
N PRO A 173 7.52 -33.67 47.08
CA PRO A 173 7.03 -34.74 47.93
C PRO A 173 7.92 -35.99 47.84
N PRO A 174 7.98 -36.80 48.90
CA PRO A 174 8.76 -38.03 48.90
C PRO A 174 8.33 -38.96 47.76
N GLY A 175 9.28 -39.67 47.15
CA GLY A 175 9.07 -40.42 45.90
C GLY A 175 7.92 -41.43 45.94
N GLY A 176 7.61 -41.99 47.11
CA GLY A 176 6.45 -42.88 47.28
C GLY A 176 5.10 -42.22 46.97
N LEU A 177 4.99 -40.89 47.11
CA LEU A 177 3.80 -40.10 46.78
C LEU A 177 3.78 -39.60 45.33
N LEU A 178 4.91 -39.66 44.62
CA LEU A 178 4.98 -39.40 43.18
C LEU A 178 4.47 -40.60 42.35
N LYS A 179 4.26 -41.75 43.01
CA LYS A 179 3.68 -42.94 42.41
C LYS A 179 2.16 -42.82 42.33
N ALA A 180 1.59 -43.20 41.18
CA ALA A 180 0.13 -43.31 41.07
C ALA A 180 -0.40 -44.30 42.11
N ALA A 181 -1.44 -43.91 42.85
CA ALA A 181 -2.03 -44.75 43.87
C ALA A 181 -2.49 -46.10 43.27
N GLY A 182 -1.98 -47.21 43.83
CA GLY A 182 -2.34 -48.57 43.41
C GLY A 182 -1.65 -49.09 42.15
N GLY A 183 -0.59 -48.44 41.64
CA GLY A 183 0.12 -48.93 40.45
C GLY A 183 -0.72 -48.92 39.17
N ALA A 184 -1.85 -48.21 39.18
CA ALA A 184 -2.68 -48.04 38.02
C ALA A 184 -1.91 -47.25 36.94
N PRO A 185 -2.05 -47.62 35.65
CA PRO A 185 -1.45 -46.86 34.57
C PRO A 185 -1.93 -45.42 34.65
N ILE A 186 -1.00 -44.47 34.58
CA ILE A 186 -1.32 -43.04 34.51
C ILE A 186 -2.12 -42.86 33.22
N ARG A 187 -3.44 -42.72 33.35
CA ARG A 187 -4.29 -42.35 32.22
C ARG A 187 -3.86 -40.96 31.81
N ALA A 188 -3.36 -40.81 30.59
CA ALA A 188 -3.15 -39.51 29.99
C ALA A 188 -4.49 -38.77 30.08
N SER A 189 -4.56 -37.74 30.94
CA SER A 189 -5.70 -36.83 30.95
C SER A 189 -5.66 -36.12 29.60
N ALA A 190 -6.46 -36.61 28.65
CA ALA A 190 -6.69 -35.90 27.42
C ALA A 190 -7.39 -34.59 27.78
N ASP A 191 -6.77 -33.46 27.43
CA ASP A 191 -7.45 -32.17 27.51
C ASP A 191 -8.79 -32.26 26.77
N PRO A 192 -9.88 -31.69 27.32
CA PRO A 192 -11.18 -31.77 26.67
C PRO A 192 -11.08 -31.09 25.30
N LYS A 193 -11.13 -31.90 24.24
CA LYS A 193 -11.13 -31.41 22.87
C LYS A 193 -12.40 -30.56 22.66
N PRO A 194 -12.28 -29.30 22.22
CA PRO A 194 -13.45 -28.45 22.01
C PRO A 194 -14.36 -29.09 20.94
N GLU A 195 -15.64 -29.26 21.27
CA GLU A 195 -16.65 -29.75 20.33
C GLU A 195 -17.14 -28.60 19.45
N GLY A 196 -16.69 -28.60 18.19
CA GLY A 196 -17.10 -27.64 17.16
C GLY A 196 -15.95 -26.76 16.66
N ASP A 197 -16.30 -25.73 15.91
CA ASP A 197 -15.36 -24.75 15.37
C ASP A 197 -14.79 -23.87 16.51
N PRO A 198 -13.46 -23.90 16.76
CA PRO A 198 -12.84 -23.17 17.88
C PRO A 198 -13.02 -21.66 17.79
N ASP A 199 -13.25 -21.12 16.58
CA ASP A 199 -13.39 -19.68 16.36
C ASP A 199 -14.85 -19.21 16.46
N SER A 200 -15.79 -20.12 16.72
CA SER A 200 -17.20 -19.78 16.84
C SER A 200 -17.57 -19.32 18.27
N PRO A 201 -18.15 -18.11 18.45
CA PRO A 201 -18.56 -17.62 19.76
C PRO A 201 -19.59 -18.53 20.46
N HIS A 202 -20.43 -19.21 19.68
CA HIS A 202 -21.41 -20.16 20.20
C HIS A 202 -20.79 -21.43 20.79
N ALA A 203 -19.66 -21.92 20.26
CA ALA A 203 -18.97 -23.07 20.84
C ALA A 203 -18.39 -22.73 22.23
N PHE A 204 -17.82 -21.53 22.38
CA PHE A 204 -17.30 -21.04 23.66
C PHE A 204 -18.40 -20.93 24.73
N ILE A 205 -19.56 -20.36 24.40
CA ILE A 205 -20.69 -20.23 25.33
C ILE A 205 -21.20 -21.61 25.79
N ARG A 206 -21.32 -22.58 24.87
CA ARG A 206 -21.72 -23.95 25.21
C ARG A 206 -20.70 -24.64 26.11
N GLN A 207 -19.41 -24.39 25.90
CA GLN A 207 -18.34 -24.93 26.72
C GLN A 207 -18.35 -24.34 28.13
N GLN A 208 -18.61 -23.04 28.28
CA GLN A 208 -18.74 -22.41 29.61
C GLN A 208 -19.93 -22.95 30.39
N ASN A 209 -21.08 -23.19 29.74
CA ASN A 209 -22.27 -23.73 30.40
C ASN A 209 -22.15 -25.21 30.80
N ARG A 210 -21.14 -25.93 30.30
CA ARG A 210 -20.87 -27.34 30.63
C ARG A 210 -19.83 -27.52 31.74
N ARG A 211 -19.10 -26.47 32.12
CA ARG A 211 -18.21 -26.47 33.29
C ARG A 211 -19.01 -26.24 34.55
#